data_AF-D3IBV5-F1
#
_entry.id   AF-D3IBV5-F1
#
_cell.length_a   1.000
_cell.length_b   1.000
_cell.length_c   1.000
_cell.angle_alpha   90.00
_cell.angle_beta   90.00
_cell.angle_gamma   90.00
#
_symmetry.space_group_name_H-M   'P 1'
#
loop_
_entity.id
_entity.type
_entity.pdbx_description
1 polymer ?
#
loop_
_entity_poly.entity_id
_entity_poly.type
_entity_poly.pdbx_seq_one_letter_code
_entity_poly.pdbx_strand_id
1 'polypeptide(L)'
;MAYKIMIDEQYEDMRAFLTSIPSIFDTEGVEIYDGRNTIKSFTLPNGETINVKRFHKPSFFNQLVYSFNIRKPKGLRAFQFPYILKEKQIETPQSVAYIEERNSFHLLQHSYYAYIKCSYTNDLYDMGGKRDAEAFERVEALANFTAHMHNNGVLHKDFSPGNILWEKDEKGYHFAVIDINRMEFKQIDINEGCANFARLWGITEMFRTMARAYAKARNFDVDECERLVVMHRNKFWKNYGKRHYISFPLD
;
A
#
# COMPACT_ATOMS: atom_id res chain seq x y z
N MET A 1 -12.29 -18.14 -23.11
CA MET A 1 -11.40 -17.34 -22.24
C MET A 1 -10.62 -18.31 -21.37
N ALA A 2 -9.39 -17.97 -21.00
CA ALA A 2 -8.57 -18.77 -20.11
C ALA A 2 -8.41 -18.06 -18.76
N TYR A 3 -8.38 -18.82 -17.67
CA TYR A 3 -8.18 -18.30 -16.32
C TYR A 3 -6.82 -18.77 -15.79
N LYS A 4 -6.08 -17.85 -15.15
CA LYS A 4 -4.96 -18.21 -14.28
C LYS A 4 -5.38 -17.90 -12.86
N ILE A 5 -5.29 -18.89 -11.97
CA ILE A 5 -5.82 -18.81 -10.61
C ILE A 5 -4.72 -19.24 -9.63
N MET A 6 -4.52 -18.44 -8.60
CA MET A 6 -3.66 -18.75 -7.45
C MET A 6 -4.48 -18.50 -6.20
N ILE A 7 -4.54 -19.47 -5.30
CA ILE A 7 -5.27 -19.38 -4.03
C ILE A 7 -4.25 -19.72 -2.93
N ASP A 8 -4.29 -18.97 -1.83
CA ASP A 8 -3.51 -19.30 -0.64
C ASP A 8 -4.02 -20.62 -0.07
N GLU A 9 -3.10 -21.50 0.35
CA GLU A 9 -3.40 -22.87 0.78
C GLU A 9 -4.50 -22.93 1.85
N GLN A 10 -4.55 -21.96 2.77
CA GLN A 10 -5.56 -21.92 3.83
C GLN A 10 -7.00 -21.66 3.32
N TYR A 11 -7.15 -21.18 2.09
CA TYR A 11 -8.44 -20.85 1.46
C TYR A 11 -8.80 -21.80 0.32
N GLU A 12 -8.07 -22.89 0.16
CA GLU A 12 -8.27 -23.85 -0.92
C GLU A 12 -9.67 -24.50 -0.86
N ASP A 13 -10.20 -24.73 0.34
CA ASP A 13 -11.57 -25.24 0.56
C ASP A 13 -12.66 -24.29 0.03
N MET A 14 -12.33 -23.02 -0.23
CA MET A 14 -13.23 -22.01 -0.79
C MET A 14 -13.01 -21.76 -2.27
N ARG A 15 -12.24 -22.60 -2.95
CA ARG A 15 -11.92 -22.46 -4.38
C ARG A 15 -13.17 -22.21 -5.23
N ALA A 16 -14.26 -22.94 -4.99
CA ALA A 16 -15.49 -22.76 -5.76
C ALA A 16 -16.00 -21.31 -5.72
N PHE A 17 -16.07 -20.71 -4.53
CA PHE A 17 -16.45 -19.30 -4.35
C PHE A 17 -15.40 -18.35 -4.95
N LEU A 18 -14.12 -18.56 -4.64
CA LEU A 18 -13.07 -17.66 -5.10
C LEU A 18 -12.98 -17.62 -6.64
N THR A 19 -13.14 -18.77 -7.30
CA THR A 19 -13.14 -18.85 -8.76
C THR A 19 -14.38 -18.28 -9.42
N SER A 20 -15.51 -18.13 -8.71
CA SER A 20 -16.72 -17.49 -9.24
C SER A 20 -16.64 -15.96 -9.25
N ILE A 21 -15.72 -15.37 -8.47
CA ILE A 21 -15.55 -13.91 -8.31
C ILE A 21 -15.67 -13.14 -9.64
N PRO A 22 -14.94 -13.48 -10.73
CA PRO A 22 -15.01 -12.70 -11.96
C PRO A 22 -16.44 -12.59 -12.53
N SER A 23 -17.23 -13.66 -12.41
CA SER A 23 -18.61 -13.73 -12.92
C SER A 23 -19.60 -12.97 -12.05
N ILE A 24 -19.38 -12.94 -10.73
CA ILE A 24 -20.29 -12.28 -9.78
C ILE A 24 -19.86 -10.84 -9.45
N PHE A 25 -18.65 -10.43 -9.82
CA PHE A 25 -18.05 -9.16 -9.36
C PHE A 25 -18.88 -7.94 -9.74
N ASP A 26 -19.56 -7.93 -10.89
CA ASP A 26 -20.34 -6.78 -11.32
C ASP A 26 -21.70 -6.69 -10.60
N THR A 27 -22.29 -7.82 -10.21
CA THR A 27 -23.66 -7.88 -9.65
C THR A 27 -23.71 -8.07 -8.13
N GLU A 28 -22.65 -8.61 -7.53
CA GLU A 28 -22.59 -8.94 -6.11
C GLU A 28 -21.52 -8.13 -5.38
N GLY A 29 -21.48 -8.29 -4.05
CA GLY A 29 -20.57 -7.61 -3.15
C GLY A 29 -20.98 -6.17 -2.82
N VAL A 30 -20.36 -5.62 -1.78
CA VAL A 30 -20.56 -4.22 -1.38
C VAL A 30 -19.44 -3.38 -1.95
N GLU A 31 -19.76 -2.38 -2.77
CA GLU A 31 -18.77 -1.46 -3.32
C GLU A 31 -18.14 -0.59 -2.23
N ILE A 32 -16.81 -0.63 -2.14
CA ILE A 32 -16.01 0.17 -1.20
C ILE A 32 -15.35 1.35 -1.93
N TYR A 33 -14.93 1.11 -3.18
CA TYR A 33 -14.24 2.11 -3.98
C TYR A 33 -14.46 1.82 -5.45
N ASP A 34 -14.84 2.85 -6.21
CA ASP A 34 -14.89 2.79 -7.67
C ASP A 34 -14.18 3.98 -8.30
N GLY A 35 -13.34 3.70 -9.28
CA GLY A 35 -12.41 4.66 -9.86
C GLY A 35 -11.54 3.99 -10.91
N ARG A 36 -10.21 4.20 -10.88
CA ARG A 36 -9.33 3.48 -11.81
C ARG A 36 -9.42 1.96 -11.62
N ASN A 37 -9.44 1.52 -10.37
CA ASN A 37 -9.70 0.13 -9.99
C ASN A 37 -11.00 0.12 -9.20
N THR A 38 -11.71 -1.01 -9.20
CA THR A 38 -12.90 -1.20 -8.38
C THR A 38 -12.56 -2.13 -7.22
N ILE A 39 -13.03 -1.82 -6.01
CA ILE A 39 -12.86 -2.66 -4.82
C ILE A 39 -14.24 -2.95 -4.24
N LYS A 40 -14.55 -4.24 -4.06
CA LYS A 40 -15.79 -4.72 -3.46
C LYS A 40 -15.51 -5.65 -2.28
N SER A 41 -16.34 -5.57 -1.25
CA SER A 41 -16.33 -6.48 -0.10
C SER A 41 -17.21 -7.69 -0.36
N PHE A 42 -16.74 -8.88 0.03
CA PHE A 42 -17.48 -10.13 -0.02
C PHE A 42 -17.34 -10.88 1.31
N THR A 43 -18.35 -11.67 1.65
CA THR A 43 -18.30 -12.60 2.79
C THR A 43 -18.04 -14.00 2.25
N LEU A 44 -16.98 -14.64 2.74
CA LEU A 44 -16.62 -16.01 2.41
C LEU A 44 -17.59 -17.01 3.08
N PRO A 45 -17.68 -18.25 2.57
CA PRO A 45 -18.53 -19.29 3.16
C PRO A 45 -18.26 -19.60 4.64
N ASN A 46 -17.04 -19.37 5.14
CA ASN A 46 -16.70 -19.51 6.57
C ASN A 46 -17.04 -18.29 7.42
N GLY A 47 -17.62 -17.24 6.84
CA GLY A 47 -17.98 -15.99 7.53
C GLY A 47 -16.90 -14.90 7.52
N GLU A 48 -15.69 -15.18 7.05
CA GLU A 48 -14.65 -14.14 6.93
C GLU A 48 -15.00 -13.11 5.86
N THR A 49 -14.61 -11.85 6.06
CA THR A 49 -14.83 -10.79 5.08
C THR A 49 -13.54 -10.53 4.29
N ILE A 50 -13.64 -10.59 2.96
CA ILE A 50 -12.55 -10.26 2.04
C ILE A 50 -12.88 -9.02 1.23
N ASN A 51 -11.83 -8.30 0.84
CA ASN A 51 -11.89 -7.27 -0.17
C ASN A 51 -11.31 -7.80 -1.48
N VAL A 52 -12.01 -7.55 -2.57
CA VAL A 52 -11.61 -7.96 -3.92
C VAL A 52 -11.36 -6.71 -4.75
N LYS A 53 -10.10 -6.52 -5.15
CA LYS A 53 -9.68 -5.43 -6.05
C LYS A 53 -9.61 -5.93 -7.48
N ARG A 54 -10.47 -5.40 -8.35
CA ARG A 54 -10.37 -5.56 -9.81
C ARG A 54 -9.47 -4.46 -10.36
N PHE A 55 -8.31 -4.85 -10.87
CA PHE A 55 -7.38 -3.91 -11.49
C PHE A 55 -7.91 -3.42 -12.83
N HIS A 56 -7.65 -2.15 -13.13
CA HIS A 56 -7.88 -1.61 -14.46
C HIS A 56 -7.18 -2.45 -15.53
N LYS A 57 -7.87 -2.69 -16.64
CA LYS A 57 -7.28 -3.34 -17.81
C LYS A 57 -5.99 -2.63 -18.20
N PRO A 58 -4.84 -3.32 -18.29
CA PRO A 58 -3.60 -2.67 -18.69
C PRO A 58 -3.75 -2.06 -20.09
N SER A 59 -3.07 -0.94 -20.38
CA SER A 59 -2.96 -0.47 -21.76
C SER A 59 -2.27 -1.52 -22.64
N PHE A 60 -2.49 -1.49 -23.96
CA PHE A 60 -1.99 -2.50 -24.90
C PHE A 60 -0.49 -2.82 -24.72
N PHE A 61 0.37 -1.80 -24.61
CA PHE A 61 1.80 -2.00 -24.34
C PHE A 61 2.09 -2.71 -23.01
N ASN A 62 1.36 -2.37 -21.94
CA ASN A 62 1.50 -3.07 -20.66
C ASN A 62 0.96 -4.50 -20.74
N GLN A 63 -0.10 -4.77 -21.52
CA GLN A 63 -0.58 -6.13 -21.75
C GLN A 63 0.50 -7.00 -22.39
N LEU A 64 1.25 -6.48 -23.37
CA LEU A 64 2.37 -7.20 -23.99
C LEU A 64 3.50 -7.44 -22.98
N VAL A 65 3.94 -6.41 -22.24
CA VAL A 65 5.01 -6.53 -21.22
C VAL A 65 4.66 -7.60 -20.17
N TYR A 66 3.40 -7.66 -19.74
CA TYR A 66 2.92 -8.66 -18.79
C TYR A 66 2.75 -10.06 -19.42
N SER A 67 2.29 -10.13 -20.67
CA SER A 67 2.03 -11.41 -21.34
C SER A 67 3.32 -12.09 -21.82
N PHE A 68 4.35 -11.32 -22.17
CA PHE A 68 5.72 -11.83 -22.43
C PHE A 68 6.55 -12.00 -21.15
N ASN A 69 5.94 -11.87 -19.97
CA ASN A 69 6.58 -12.06 -18.67
C ASN A 69 7.80 -11.17 -18.39
N ILE A 70 7.93 -10.04 -19.11
CA ILE A 70 9.02 -9.06 -18.92
C ILE A 70 8.88 -8.35 -17.57
N ARG A 71 7.65 -8.14 -17.10
CA ARG A 71 7.35 -7.62 -15.76
C ARG A 71 6.18 -8.39 -15.16
N LYS A 72 6.24 -8.69 -13.86
CA LYS A 72 5.10 -9.28 -13.17
C LYS A 72 3.87 -8.33 -13.19
N PRO A 73 2.66 -8.84 -13.51
CA PRO A 73 1.42 -8.07 -13.43
C PRO A 73 1.25 -7.41 -12.06
N LYS A 74 0.51 -6.29 -12.02
CA LYS A 74 0.22 -5.60 -10.74
C LYS A 74 -0.50 -6.50 -9.74
N GLY A 75 -1.51 -7.24 -10.19
CA GLY A 75 -2.26 -8.15 -9.31
C GLY A 75 -1.41 -9.31 -8.80
N LEU A 76 -0.54 -9.90 -9.64
CA LEU A 76 0.39 -10.93 -9.18
C LEU A 76 1.34 -10.41 -8.10
N ARG A 77 1.83 -9.17 -8.23
CA ARG A 77 2.64 -8.53 -7.19
C ARG A 77 1.84 -8.26 -5.92
N ALA A 78 0.59 -7.82 -6.04
CA ALA A 78 -0.31 -7.62 -4.90
C ALA A 78 -0.53 -8.91 -4.11
N PHE A 79 -0.57 -10.06 -4.80
CA PHE A 79 -0.69 -11.38 -4.18
C PHE A 79 0.62 -11.91 -3.58
N GLN A 80 1.76 -11.66 -4.22
CA GLN A 80 3.04 -12.22 -3.75
C GLN A 80 3.70 -11.43 -2.62
N PHE A 81 3.53 -10.10 -2.59
CA PHE A 81 4.25 -9.26 -1.66
C PHE A 81 3.84 -9.44 -0.19
N PRO A 82 2.59 -9.79 0.17
CA PRO A 82 2.23 -10.05 1.57
C PRO A 82 3.06 -11.15 2.21
N TYR A 83 3.44 -12.19 1.46
CA TYR A 83 4.34 -13.24 1.98
C TYR A 83 5.72 -12.68 2.33
N ILE A 84 6.29 -11.85 1.46
CA ILE A 84 7.59 -11.19 1.69
C ILE A 84 7.52 -10.23 2.89
N LEU A 85 6.42 -9.48 3.02
CA LEU A 85 6.22 -8.55 4.12
C LEU A 85 6.01 -9.29 5.46
N LYS A 86 5.28 -10.40 5.46
CA LYS A 86 5.09 -11.26 6.62
C LYS A 86 6.42 -11.81 7.16
N GLU A 87 7.31 -12.29 6.29
CA GLU A 87 8.66 -12.74 6.67
C GLU A 87 9.49 -11.63 7.32
N LYS A 88 9.24 -10.37 6.94
CA LYS A 88 9.91 -9.16 7.46
C LYS A 88 9.19 -8.52 8.64
N GLN A 89 8.14 -9.15 9.15
CA GLN A 89 7.30 -8.61 10.23
C GLN A 89 6.79 -7.19 9.91
N ILE A 90 6.36 -6.99 8.65
CA ILE A 90 5.73 -5.75 8.19
C ILE A 90 4.26 -6.09 7.91
N GLU A 91 3.35 -5.45 8.63
CA GLU A 91 1.94 -5.77 8.50
C GLU A 91 1.34 -5.25 7.19
N THR A 92 0.52 -6.10 6.59
CA THR A 92 -0.30 -5.85 5.42
C THR A 92 -1.46 -6.84 5.45
N PRO A 93 -2.61 -6.54 4.83
CA PRO A 93 -3.68 -7.51 4.69
C PRO A 93 -3.21 -8.81 4.02
N GLN A 94 -3.65 -9.93 4.59
CA GLN A 94 -3.29 -11.26 4.11
C GLN A 94 -3.91 -11.53 2.74
N SER A 95 -3.13 -12.10 1.83
CA SER A 95 -3.62 -12.53 0.52
C SER A 95 -4.53 -13.75 0.63
N VAL A 96 -5.57 -13.77 -0.19
CA VAL A 96 -6.53 -14.88 -0.29
C VAL A 96 -6.42 -15.53 -1.66
N ALA A 97 -6.58 -14.75 -2.73
CA ALA A 97 -6.56 -15.28 -4.08
C ALA A 97 -6.14 -14.23 -5.12
N TYR A 98 -5.66 -14.74 -6.24
CA TYR A 98 -5.35 -13.97 -7.44
C TYR A 98 -5.91 -14.67 -8.67
N ILE A 99 -6.66 -13.92 -9.49
CA ILE A 99 -7.32 -14.44 -10.69
C ILE A 99 -6.98 -13.54 -11.87
N GLU A 100 -6.59 -14.11 -13.00
CA GLU A 100 -6.42 -13.42 -14.27
C GLU A 100 -7.42 -13.96 -15.29
N GLU A 101 -8.09 -13.05 -15.99
CA GLU A 101 -8.85 -13.36 -17.19
C GLU A 101 -7.99 -13.08 -18.42
N ARG A 102 -7.88 -14.07 -19.29
CA ARG A 102 -7.11 -13.98 -20.54
C ARG A 102 -7.99 -14.28 -21.74
N ASN A 103 -7.80 -13.52 -22.81
CA ASN A 103 -8.49 -13.78 -24.07
C ASN A 103 -7.90 -15.01 -24.79
N SER A 104 -8.45 -15.38 -25.95
CA SER A 104 -8.00 -16.54 -26.73
C SER A 104 -6.54 -16.45 -27.21
N PHE A 105 -5.96 -15.25 -27.23
CA PHE A 105 -4.54 -15.00 -27.52
C PHE A 105 -3.67 -14.95 -26.24
N HIS A 106 -4.20 -15.41 -25.10
CA HIS A 106 -3.54 -15.38 -23.80
C HIS A 106 -3.18 -13.99 -23.27
N LEU A 107 -3.75 -12.92 -23.81
CA LEU A 107 -3.51 -11.55 -23.34
C LEU A 107 -4.34 -11.24 -22.10
N LEU A 108 -3.68 -10.67 -21.07
CA LEU A 108 -4.32 -10.23 -19.83
C LEU A 108 -5.42 -9.20 -20.08
N GLN A 109 -6.66 -9.54 -19.72
CA GLN A 109 -7.84 -8.67 -19.80
C GLN A 109 -8.11 -8.02 -18.44
N HIS A 110 -8.56 -8.82 -17.48
CA HIS A 110 -8.83 -8.39 -16.12
C HIS A 110 -7.99 -9.18 -15.14
N SER A 111 -7.74 -8.60 -13.98
CA SER A 111 -7.14 -9.33 -12.88
C SER A 111 -7.75 -8.90 -11.56
N TYR A 112 -7.98 -9.87 -10.70
CA TYR A 112 -8.65 -9.73 -9.41
C TYR A 112 -7.69 -10.16 -8.33
N TYR A 113 -7.60 -9.36 -7.27
CA TYR A 113 -6.83 -9.70 -6.07
C TYR A 113 -7.76 -9.66 -4.86
N ALA A 114 -7.93 -10.82 -4.23
CA ALA A 114 -8.69 -10.99 -3.00
C ALA A 114 -7.73 -11.01 -1.80
N TYR A 115 -8.08 -10.28 -0.76
CA TYR A 115 -7.33 -10.20 0.49
C TYR A 115 -8.29 -10.03 1.67
N ILE A 116 -7.86 -10.46 2.85
CA ILE A 116 -8.66 -10.31 4.08
C ILE A 116 -8.88 -8.84 4.38
N LYS A 117 -10.10 -8.48 4.78
CA LYS A 117 -10.40 -7.11 5.20
C LYS A 117 -9.53 -6.76 6.42
N CYS A 118 -8.76 -5.68 6.31
CA CYS A 118 -7.94 -5.18 7.42
C CYS A 118 -8.85 -4.79 8.59
N SER A 119 -8.44 -5.14 9.81
CA SER A 119 -9.12 -4.69 11.04
C SER A 119 -8.86 -3.22 11.34
N TYR A 120 -7.79 -2.64 10.80
CA TYR A 120 -7.45 -1.24 11.05
C TYR A 120 -8.36 -0.31 10.27
N THR A 121 -8.93 0.67 10.97
CA THR A 121 -9.97 1.55 10.43
C THR A 121 -9.49 2.97 10.21
N ASN A 122 -8.42 3.39 10.90
CA ASN A 122 -7.88 4.73 10.74
C ASN A 122 -6.84 4.78 9.61
N ASP A 123 -6.85 5.87 8.86
CA ASP A 123 -5.79 6.26 7.93
C ASP A 123 -5.07 7.51 8.47
N LEU A 124 -4.07 8.00 7.73
CA LEU A 124 -3.29 9.17 8.16
C LEU A 124 -3.86 10.51 7.67
N TYR A 125 -5.07 10.55 7.08
CA TYR A 125 -5.63 11.83 6.66
C TYR A 125 -5.88 12.73 7.90
N ASP A 126 -6.43 12.21 8.99
CA ASP A 126 -6.71 13.03 10.18
C ASP A 126 -5.47 13.71 10.84
N MET A 127 -4.24 13.38 10.43
CA MET A 127 -2.99 13.92 10.97
C MET A 127 -2.68 15.37 10.54
N GLY A 128 -3.16 15.82 9.37
CA GLY A 128 -2.52 16.89 8.60
C GLY A 128 -2.33 18.25 9.31
N GLY A 129 -3.14 18.58 10.30
CA GLY A 129 -3.10 19.86 11.03
C GLY A 129 -3.01 19.75 12.55
N LYS A 130 -2.95 18.54 13.10
CA LYS A 130 -2.96 18.31 14.56
C LYS A 130 -1.61 18.71 15.17
N ARG A 131 -1.66 19.36 16.34
CA ARG A 131 -0.48 19.86 17.10
C ARG A 131 -0.45 19.35 18.54
N ASP A 132 -1.34 18.44 18.90
CA ASP A 132 -1.36 17.80 20.20
C ASP A 132 -0.27 16.72 20.34
N ALA A 133 0.03 16.33 21.58
CA ALA A 133 1.07 15.36 21.90
C ALA A 133 0.82 14.00 21.22
N GLU A 134 -0.44 13.56 21.16
CA GLU A 134 -0.81 12.28 20.57
C GLU A 134 -0.48 12.23 19.07
N ALA A 135 -0.71 13.33 18.34
CA ALA A 135 -0.34 13.43 16.94
C ALA A 135 1.17 13.30 16.72
N PHE A 136 2.00 13.88 17.60
CA PHE A 136 3.45 13.75 17.53
C PHE A 136 3.95 12.36 17.93
N GLU A 137 3.38 11.73 18.95
CA GLU A 137 3.67 10.34 19.32
C GLU A 137 3.40 9.39 18.14
N ARG A 138 2.26 9.54 17.47
CA ARG A 138 1.91 8.76 16.27
C ARG A 138 2.91 8.97 15.14
N VAL A 139 3.38 10.19 14.94
CA VAL A 139 4.40 10.54 13.93
C VAL A 139 5.75 9.86 14.23
N GLU A 140 6.17 9.84 15.49
CA GLU A 140 7.38 9.13 15.91
C GLU A 140 7.23 7.61 15.71
N ALA A 141 6.08 7.04 16.08
CA ALA A 141 5.80 5.63 15.86
C ALA A 141 5.80 5.27 14.36
N LEU A 142 5.20 6.11 13.52
CA LEU A 142 5.23 5.94 12.06
C LEU A 142 6.65 6.00 11.50
N ALA A 143 7.49 6.89 12.02
CA ALA A 143 8.89 7.00 11.64
C ALA A 143 9.67 5.73 11.96
N ASN A 144 9.45 5.15 13.16
CA ASN A 144 10.05 3.89 13.58
C ASN A 144 9.57 2.70 12.74
N PHE A 145 8.27 2.63 12.45
CA PHE A 145 7.71 1.63 11.54
C PHE A 145 8.34 1.72 10.14
N THR A 146 8.47 2.94 9.61
CA THR A 146 9.09 3.17 8.30
C THR A 146 10.58 2.82 8.32
N ALA A 147 11.29 3.13 9.40
CA ALA A 147 12.68 2.72 9.59
C ALA A 147 12.83 1.20 9.61
N HIS A 148 11.93 0.48 10.28
CA HIS A 148 11.88 -1.00 10.27
C HIS A 148 11.69 -1.54 8.86
N MET A 149 10.74 -0.99 8.09
CA MET A 149 10.54 -1.36 6.68
C MET A 149 11.82 -1.19 5.86
N HIS A 150 12.47 -0.02 5.98
CA HIS A 150 13.65 0.30 5.18
C HIS A 150 14.89 -0.50 5.61
N ASN A 151 15.07 -0.77 6.92
CA ASN A 151 16.12 -1.66 7.44
C ASN A 151 15.95 -3.09 6.91
N ASN A 152 14.70 -3.53 6.69
CA ASN A 152 14.38 -4.80 6.08
C ASN A 152 14.35 -4.76 4.54
N GLY A 153 14.81 -3.65 3.95
CA GLY A 153 14.98 -3.49 2.52
C GLY A 153 13.67 -3.36 1.74
N VAL A 154 12.61 -2.82 2.34
CA VAL A 154 11.30 -2.61 1.70
C VAL A 154 11.06 -1.12 1.49
N LEU A 155 10.88 -0.68 0.24
CA LEU A 155 10.54 0.71 -0.09
C LEU A 155 9.15 0.78 -0.73
N HIS A 156 8.26 1.62 -0.18
CA HIS A 156 6.90 1.76 -0.68
C HIS A 156 6.80 2.94 -1.66
N LYS A 157 6.79 2.68 -2.97
CA LYS A 157 6.79 3.78 -3.96
C LYS A 157 5.62 4.73 -3.80
N ASP A 158 4.44 4.22 -3.43
CA ASP A 158 3.23 5.02 -3.23
C ASP A 158 2.89 5.26 -1.74
N PHE A 159 3.88 5.57 -0.90
CA PHE A 159 3.69 5.78 0.56
C PHE A 159 2.97 7.11 0.87
N SER A 160 1.65 7.08 0.81
CA SER A 160 0.76 8.23 1.03
C SER A 160 -0.19 7.97 2.21
N PRO A 161 -0.87 9.00 2.75
CA PRO A 161 -1.71 8.86 3.94
C PRO A 161 -2.77 7.75 3.85
N GLY A 162 -3.44 7.62 2.71
CA GLY A 162 -4.45 6.57 2.48
C GLY A 162 -3.90 5.16 2.21
N ASN A 163 -2.57 4.98 2.16
CA ASN A 163 -1.93 3.67 1.98
C ASN A 163 -1.30 3.12 3.27
N ILE A 164 -1.53 3.81 4.39
CA ILE A 164 -1.06 3.44 5.70
C ILE A 164 -2.27 3.44 6.63
N LEU A 165 -2.62 2.27 7.13
CA LEU A 165 -3.67 2.08 8.12
C LEU A 165 -3.02 1.98 9.50
N TRP A 166 -3.72 2.44 10.54
CA TRP A 166 -3.23 2.36 11.90
C TRP A 166 -4.33 2.13 12.92
N GLU A 167 -3.93 1.56 14.05
CA GLU A 167 -4.73 1.49 15.28
C GLU A 167 -3.81 1.75 16.47
N LYS A 168 -4.40 2.03 17.64
CA LYS A 168 -3.67 2.20 18.90
C LYS A 168 -4.30 1.32 19.97
N ASP A 169 -3.49 0.53 20.64
CA ASP A 169 -3.88 -0.24 21.82
C ASP A 169 -2.95 0.05 23.01
N GLU A 170 -3.03 -0.75 24.08
CA GLU A 170 -2.20 -0.61 25.28
C GLU A 170 -0.69 -0.73 25.00
N LYS A 171 -0.28 -1.35 23.89
CA LYS A 171 1.12 -1.51 23.47
C LYS A 171 1.62 -0.37 22.58
N GLY A 172 0.73 0.51 22.15
CA GLY A 172 1.05 1.68 21.32
C GLY A 172 0.43 1.62 19.93
N TYR A 173 1.09 2.29 18.98
CA TYR A 173 0.62 2.38 17.60
C TYR A 173 1.04 1.17 16.77
N HIS A 174 0.08 0.64 16.02
CA HIS A 174 0.31 -0.41 15.03
C HIS A 174 0.00 0.12 13.64
N PHE A 175 0.78 -0.32 12.65
CA PHE A 175 0.67 0.17 11.27
C PHE A 175 0.64 -0.98 10.29
N ALA A 176 -0.30 -0.93 9.34
CA ALA A 176 -0.34 -1.81 8.19
C ALA A 176 -0.24 -1.00 6.89
N VAL A 177 0.50 -1.51 5.91
CA VAL A 177 0.59 -0.90 4.58
C VAL A 177 -0.34 -1.59 3.58
N ILE A 178 -1.00 -0.80 2.74
CA ILE A 178 -1.87 -1.28 1.65
C ILE A 178 -1.43 -0.74 0.29
N ASP A 179 -2.10 -1.15 -0.79
CA ASP A 179 -1.69 -0.84 -2.19
C ASP A 179 -0.22 -1.18 -2.50
N ILE A 180 0.26 -2.27 -1.91
CA ILE A 180 1.67 -2.69 -1.95
C ILE A 180 2.15 -3.17 -3.31
N ASN A 181 1.33 -3.18 -4.37
CA ASN A 181 1.73 -3.65 -5.70
C ASN A 181 2.88 -2.87 -6.37
N ARG A 182 3.40 -1.81 -5.73
CA ARG A 182 4.54 -1.00 -6.19
C ARG A 182 5.61 -0.83 -5.11
N MET A 183 6.05 -1.94 -4.50
CA MET A 183 7.26 -1.97 -3.65
C MET A 183 8.55 -2.14 -4.46
N GLU A 184 9.67 -1.72 -3.88
CA GLU A 184 11.01 -2.22 -4.20
C GLU A 184 11.57 -3.02 -3.02
N PHE A 185 12.32 -4.08 -3.33
CA PHE A 185 13.01 -4.90 -2.34
C PHE A 185 14.52 -4.80 -2.58
N LYS A 186 15.20 -3.93 -1.83
CA LYS A 186 16.63 -3.61 -1.97
C LYS A 186 17.14 -2.90 -0.73
N GLN A 187 18.46 -2.69 -0.63
CA GLN A 187 19.03 -1.82 0.41
C GLN A 187 18.58 -0.37 0.18
N ILE A 188 18.06 0.28 1.23
CA ILE A 188 17.52 1.64 1.17
C ILE A 188 18.49 2.62 1.82
N ASP A 189 19.03 3.54 1.02
CA ASP A 189 19.90 4.60 1.51
C ASP A 189 19.13 5.74 2.21
N ILE A 190 19.88 6.69 2.79
CA ILE A 190 19.31 7.84 3.50
C ILE A 190 18.42 8.68 2.59
N ASN A 191 18.84 8.93 1.35
CA ASN A 191 18.13 9.81 0.43
C ASN A 191 16.84 9.17 -0.07
N GLU A 192 16.87 7.89 -0.45
CA GLU A 192 15.68 7.11 -0.84
C GLU A 192 14.68 6.98 0.31
N GLY A 193 15.18 6.70 1.51
CA GLY A 193 14.36 6.58 2.70
C GLY A 193 13.68 7.89 3.09
N CYS A 194 14.43 9.00 3.12
CA CYS A 194 13.87 10.33 3.38
C CYS A 194 12.89 10.77 2.28
N ALA A 195 13.15 10.43 1.02
CA ALA A 195 12.23 10.69 -0.08
C ALA A 195 10.91 9.93 0.05
N ASN A 196 10.90 8.79 0.76
CA ASN A 196 9.69 7.99 0.88
C ASN A 196 8.57 8.72 1.65
N PHE A 197 8.91 9.65 2.55
CA PHE A 197 7.95 10.47 3.30
C PHE A 197 7.32 11.60 2.47
N ALA A 198 7.85 11.92 1.28
CA ALA A 198 7.50 13.14 0.56
C ALA A 198 6.01 13.27 0.20
N ARG A 199 5.30 12.14 0.11
CA ARG A 199 3.88 12.03 -0.27
C ARG A 199 2.93 12.11 0.92
N LEU A 200 3.46 12.05 2.15
CA LEU A 200 2.66 12.30 3.35
C LEU A 200 2.23 13.76 3.39
N TRP A 201 1.16 14.02 4.12
CA TRP A 201 0.66 15.36 4.37
C TRP A 201 0.79 15.72 5.85
N GLY A 202 0.85 17.01 6.17
CA GLY A 202 1.15 17.45 7.54
C GLY A 202 1.86 18.78 7.59
N ILE A 203 1.80 19.42 8.76
CA ILE A 203 2.62 20.59 9.10
C ILE A 203 4.11 20.23 9.12
N THR A 204 4.98 21.18 8.82
CA THR A 204 6.44 20.95 8.73
C THR A 204 7.03 20.40 10.02
N GLU A 205 6.50 20.79 11.19
CA GLU A 205 6.94 20.28 12.48
C GLU A 205 6.80 18.76 12.60
N MET A 206 5.73 18.17 12.06
CA MET A 206 5.57 16.71 12.01
C MET A 206 6.68 16.07 11.18
N PHE A 207 7.05 16.65 10.05
CA PHE A 207 8.12 16.11 9.21
C PHE A 207 9.49 16.23 9.87
N ARG A 208 9.75 17.29 10.64
CA ARG A 208 10.98 17.39 11.44
C ARG A 208 11.02 16.33 12.53
N THR A 209 9.92 16.15 13.28
CA THR A 209 9.82 15.08 14.30
C THR A 209 9.99 13.69 13.68
N MET A 210 9.33 13.44 12.56
CA MET A 210 9.45 12.19 11.79
C MET A 210 10.90 11.94 11.36
N ALA A 211 11.56 12.94 10.80
CA ALA A 211 12.94 12.83 10.36
C ALA A 211 13.91 12.55 11.51
N ARG A 212 13.74 13.20 12.67
CA ARG A 212 14.54 12.94 13.88
C ARG A 212 14.38 11.52 14.39
N ALA A 213 13.14 11.04 14.53
CA ALA A 213 12.87 9.69 14.99
C ALA A 213 13.41 8.65 13.99
N TYR A 214 13.19 8.88 12.69
CA TYR A 214 13.68 8.03 11.62
C TYR A 214 15.22 7.96 11.57
N ALA A 215 15.91 9.11 11.70
CA ALA A 215 17.36 9.18 11.72
C ALA A 215 17.93 8.35 12.87
N LYS A 216 17.37 8.49 14.09
CA LYS A 216 17.77 7.69 15.25
C LYS A 216 17.57 6.19 15.01
N ALA A 217 16.42 5.79 14.49
CA ALA A 217 16.10 4.38 14.23
C ALA A 217 16.95 3.75 13.09
N ARG A 218 17.46 4.57 12.17
CA ARG A 218 18.35 4.15 11.07
C ARG A 218 19.84 4.36 11.36
N ASN A 219 20.18 4.96 12.51
CA ASN A 219 21.53 5.41 12.85
C ASN A 219 22.14 6.35 11.79
N PHE A 220 21.37 7.35 11.37
CA PHE A 220 21.80 8.40 10.44
C PHE A 220 22.01 9.73 11.16
N ASP A 221 22.73 10.63 10.48
CA ASP A 221 22.84 12.02 10.90
C ASP A 221 21.47 12.71 10.90
N VAL A 222 21.14 13.34 12.03
CA VAL A 222 19.81 13.90 12.27
C VAL A 222 19.56 15.13 11.38
N ASP A 223 20.55 16.01 11.29
CA ASP A 223 20.42 17.26 10.53
C ASP A 223 20.28 16.98 9.03
N GLU A 224 21.05 16.02 8.52
CA GLU A 224 20.95 15.58 7.13
C GLU A 224 19.60 14.91 6.84
N CYS A 225 19.10 14.06 7.73
CA CYS A 225 17.76 13.47 7.59
C CYS A 225 16.66 14.54 7.58
N GLU A 226 16.69 15.50 8.51
CA GLU A 226 15.73 16.61 8.53
C GLU A 226 15.78 17.41 7.22
N ARG A 227 16.99 17.76 6.76
CA ARG A 227 17.21 18.48 5.51
C ARG A 227 16.61 17.72 4.32
N LEU A 228 16.90 16.43 4.20
CA LEU A 228 16.44 15.61 3.08
C LEU A 228 14.92 15.40 3.09
N VAL A 229 14.31 15.12 4.24
CA VAL A 229 12.86 14.93 4.36
C VAL A 229 12.12 16.20 3.95
N VAL A 230 12.52 17.36 4.49
CA VAL A 230 11.89 18.64 4.15
C VAL A 230 12.12 18.99 2.68
N MET A 231 13.33 18.78 2.15
CA MET A 231 13.65 19.01 0.73
C MET A 231 12.75 18.18 -0.19
N HIS A 232 12.63 16.87 0.04
CA HIS A 232 11.84 15.97 -0.80
C HIS A 232 10.34 16.27 -0.70
N ARG A 233 9.82 16.51 0.51
CA ARG A 233 8.44 16.96 0.73
C ARG A 233 8.16 18.22 -0.08
N ASN A 234 8.96 19.26 0.09
CA ASN A 234 8.74 20.55 -0.56
C ASN A 234 8.83 20.42 -2.08
N LYS A 235 9.78 19.64 -2.60
CA LYS A 235 9.89 19.36 -4.04
C LYS A 235 8.65 18.63 -4.57
N PHE A 236 8.14 17.63 -3.85
CA PHE A 236 6.96 16.89 -4.25
C PHE A 236 5.73 17.79 -4.29
N TRP A 237 5.43 18.48 -3.19
CA TRP A 237 4.22 19.28 -3.06
C TRP A 237 4.24 20.57 -3.89
N LYS A 238 5.39 21.22 -4.10
CA LYS A 238 5.51 22.33 -5.08
C LYS A 238 5.17 21.88 -6.50
N ASN A 239 5.50 20.64 -6.88
CA ASN A 239 5.11 20.12 -8.19
C ASN A 239 3.66 19.68 -8.25
N TYR A 240 3.14 19.09 -7.17
CA TYR A 240 1.73 18.72 -7.05
C TYR A 240 0.80 19.94 -7.14
N GLY A 241 1.17 21.02 -6.43
CA GLY A 241 0.45 22.29 -6.37
C GLY A 241 0.29 23.01 -7.72
N LYS A 242 1.12 22.68 -8.72
CA LYS A 242 0.98 23.22 -10.09
C LYS A 242 -0.32 22.76 -10.78
N ARG A 243 -0.92 21.66 -10.31
CA ARG A 243 -2.10 21.02 -10.92
C ARG A 243 -3.25 20.79 -9.96
N HIS A 244 -3.02 20.95 -8.66
CA HIS A 244 -3.96 20.59 -7.61
C HIS A 244 -3.92 21.60 -6.46
N TYR A 245 -5.06 21.82 -5.80
CA TYR A 245 -5.12 22.62 -4.58
C TYR A 245 -4.44 21.88 -3.42
N ILE A 246 -3.76 22.63 -2.53
CA ILE A 246 -3.09 22.10 -1.34
C ILE A 246 -3.73 22.75 -0.12
N SER A 247 -4.25 21.92 0.79
CA SER A 247 -5.02 22.35 1.96
C SER A 247 -4.18 22.71 3.19
N PHE A 248 -2.85 22.72 3.07
CA PHE A 248 -1.92 22.95 4.18
C PHE A 248 -0.74 23.82 3.74
N PRO A 249 -0.09 24.55 4.67
CA PRO A 249 1.04 25.39 4.34
C PRO A 249 2.24 24.57 3.85
N LEU A 250 2.84 25.06 2.76
CA LEU A 250 4.17 24.64 2.30
C LEU A 250 5.14 25.75 2.66
N ASP A 251 6.08 25.45 3.55
CA ASP A 251 7.23 26.33 3.81
C ASP A 251 8.22 26.33 2.62
#